data_AF-A0AA35X3Q7-F1
#
_entry.id   AF-A0AA35X3Q7-F1
#
_cell.length_a   1.000
_cell.length_b   1.000
_cell.length_c   1.000
_cell.angle_alpha   90.00
_cell.angle_beta   90.00
_cell.angle_gamma   90.00
#
_symmetry.space_group_name_H-M   'P 1'
#
loop_
_entity.id
_entity.type
_entity.pdbx_description
1 polymer ?
#
loop_
_entity_poly.entity_id
_entity_poly.type
_entity_poly.pdbx_seq_one_letter_code
_entity_poly.pdbx_strand_id
1 'polypeptide(L)'
;MTMKFIVGTKGLTSEQLEGLASESDMFQDLLYLPNHKEAYSNLTAKVLSSLIWANRNLDFDFLIKADDDSYVRIPSLHTALRDLGCPHRPLLGLFHWSLGAGNVRDAGQRSTGPFAHTTSPTPWVEVTYRHDLRFNTEATSHGCNNNYIISHKEKVRGIYEKYVQLKKNGTLCLEEKEIRPAYIYNWSAVSPMNCCERIKGLHVPP
;
A
#
# COMPACT_ATOMS: atom_id res chain seq x y z
N MET A 1 -4.70 -4.52 16.27
CA MET A 1 -4.47 -3.79 15.02
C MET A 1 -4.23 -2.33 15.37
N THR A 2 -3.06 -1.80 15.03
CA THR A 2 -2.71 -0.39 15.27
C THR A 2 -2.78 0.34 13.93
N MET A 3 -3.49 1.47 13.90
CA MET A 3 -3.62 2.32 12.71
C MET A 3 -3.08 3.71 13.03
N LYS A 4 -2.36 4.30 12.09
CA LYS A 4 -1.87 5.68 12.20
C LYS A 4 -2.03 6.44 10.88
N PHE A 5 -2.56 7.65 10.95
CA PHE A 5 -2.54 8.62 9.85
C PHE A 5 -1.28 9.47 9.96
N ILE A 6 -0.50 9.51 8.88
CA ILE A 6 0.84 10.09 8.91
C ILE A 6 0.78 11.47 8.28
N VAL A 7 1.16 12.48 9.05
CA VAL A 7 1.03 13.89 8.66
C VAL A 7 2.34 14.62 8.89
N GLY A 8 2.93 15.18 7.82
CA GLY A 8 4.04 16.12 7.90
C GLY A 8 3.54 17.47 8.38
N THR A 9 4.14 17.99 9.46
CA THR A 9 3.69 19.25 10.07
C THR A 9 4.62 20.44 9.78
N LYS A 10 5.71 20.22 9.03
CA LYS A 10 6.65 21.28 8.69
C LYS A 10 6.03 22.29 7.74
N GLY A 11 5.91 23.53 8.20
CA GLY A 11 5.41 24.64 7.39
C GLY A 11 3.88 24.72 7.29
N LEU A 12 3.15 23.99 8.13
CA LEU A 12 1.73 24.21 8.33
C LEU A 12 1.48 25.53 9.08
N THR A 13 0.34 26.16 8.83
CA THR A 13 -0.09 27.36 9.54
C THR A 13 -0.58 27.02 10.97
N SER A 14 -0.66 28.03 11.84
CA SER A 14 -1.21 27.83 13.19
C SER A 14 -2.64 27.28 13.17
N GLU A 15 -3.49 27.76 12.26
CA GLU A 15 -4.86 27.27 12.08
C GLU A 15 -4.90 25.78 11.72
N GLN A 16 -4.02 25.33 10.82
CA GLN A 16 -3.92 23.91 10.45
C GLN A 16 -3.43 23.05 11.62
N LEU A 17 -2.45 23.56 12.39
CA LEU A 17 -1.93 22.86 13.57
C LEU A 17 -2.97 22.75 14.68
N GLU A 18 -3.78 23.79 14.90
CA GLU A 18 -4.90 23.77 15.85
C GLU A 18 -6.00 22.80 15.42
N GLY A 19 -6.33 22.75 14.13
CA GLY A 19 -7.26 21.76 13.58
C GLY A 19 -6.77 20.33 13.80
N LEU A 20 -5.49 20.06 13.49
CA LEU A 20 -4.87 18.75 13.73
C LEU A 20 -4.80 18.40 15.21
N ALA A 21 -4.55 19.36 16.10
CA ALA A 21 -4.53 19.13 17.54
C ALA A 21 -5.92 18.73 18.04
N SER A 22 -6.96 19.43 17.58
CA SER A 22 -8.36 19.12 17.93
C SER A 22 -8.80 17.74 17.43
N GLU A 23 -8.39 17.35 16.21
CA GLU A 23 -8.60 16.00 15.68
C GLU A 23 -7.88 14.95 16.52
N SER A 24 -6.60 15.19 16.81
CA SER A 24 -5.77 14.28 17.60
C SER A 24 -6.35 14.05 18.98
N ASP A 25 -6.79 15.11 19.66
CA ASP A 25 -7.43 15.04 20.97
C ASP A 25 -8.66 14.12 20.98
N MET A 26 -9.39 14.03 19.86
CA MET A 26 -10.56 13.18 19.74
C MET A 26 -10.24 11.74 19.33
N PHE A 27 -9.32 11.51 18.38
CA PHE A 27 -9.11 10.19 17.76
C PHE A 27 -7.80 9.49 18.13
N GLN A 28 -6.75 10.22 18.51
CA GLN A 28 -5.45 9.69 18.96
C GLN A 28 -4.75 8.73 17.97
N ASP A 29 -5.08 8.84 16.69
CA ASP A 29 -4.55 8.00 15.59
C ASP A 29 -3.64 8.77 14.63
N LEU A 30 -3.32 10.04 14.92
CA LEU A 30 -2.34 10.79 14.14
C LEU A 30 -0.89 10.44 14.53
N LEU A 31 0.00 10.49 13.54
CA LEU A 31 1.46 10.47 13.68
C LEU A 31 2.05 11.68 12.97
N TYR A 32 2.56 12.62 13.74
CA TYR A 32 3.19 13.82 13.20
C TYR A 32 4.66 13.59 12.83
N LEU A 33 5.05 14.10 11.66
CA LEU A 33 6.43 14.17 11.20
C LEU A 33 6.86 15.65 11.16
N PRO A 34 7.40 16.21 12.26
CA PRO A 34 7.65 17.66 12.40
C PRO A 34 8.68 18.22 11.42
N ASN A 35 9.56 17.35 10.91
CA ASN A 35 10.58 17.74 9.94
C ASN A 35 10.14 17.53 8.48
N HIS A 36 8.92 17.05 8.24
CA HIS A 36 8.42 16.75 6.90
C HIS A 36 7.41 17.79 6.44
N LYS A 37 7.68 18.38 5.29
CA LYS A 37 6.73 19.27 4.59
C LYS A 37 5.86 18.41 3.68
N GLU A 38 4.55 18.53 3.81
CA GLU A 38 3.59 17.89 2.91
C GLU A 38 3.77 18.40 1.48
N ALA A 39 4.18 17.49 0.60
CA ALA A 39 4.32 17.68 -0.83
C ALA A 39 4.45 16.32 -1.50
N TYR A 40 3.91 16.18 -2.72
CA TYR A 40 4.04 14.95 -3.50
C TYR A 40 5.52 14.55 -3.71
N SER A 41 6.39 15.52 -3.98
CA SER A 41 7.84 15.29 -4.14
C SER A 41 8.53 14.74 -2.89
N ASN A 42 7.92 14.88 -1.71
CA ASN A 42 8.48 14.44 -0.43
C ASN A 42 7.87 13.11 0.07
N LEU A 43 7.00 12.46 -0.71
CA LEU A 43 6.31 11.23 -0.29
C LEU A 43 7.28 10.11 0.07
N THR A 44 8.36 9.93 -0.69
CA THR A 44 9.38 8.91 -0.38
C THR A 44 10.01 9.14 0.99
N ALA A 45 10.33 10.39 1.34
CA ALA A 45 10.88 10.73 2.65
C ALA A 45 9.86 10.53 3.77
N LYS A 46 8.58 10.86 3.52
CA LYS A 46 7.46 10.61 4.44
C LYS A 46 7.30 9.11 4.73
N VAL A 47 7.32 8.27 3.69
CA VAL A 47 7.23 6.79 3.81
C VAL A 47 8.46 6.22 4.52
N LEU A 48 9.66 6.69 4.23
CA LEU A 48 10.85 6.22 4.94
C LEU A 48 10.77 6.55 6.44
N SER A 49 10.37 7.78 6.76
CA SER A 49 10.25 8.23 8.15
C SER A 49 9.16 7.48 8.91
N SER A 50 8.05 7.15 8.25
CA SER A 50 7.00 6.33 8.86
C SER A 50 7.46 4.91 9.15
N LEU A 51 8.18 4.28 8.23
CA LEU A 51 8.74 2.94 8.43
C LEU A 51 9.75 2.91 9.58
N ILE A 52 10.64 3.92 9.65
CA ILE A 52 11.60 4.06 10.76
C ILE A 52 10.86 4.22 12.10
N TRP A 53 9.81 5.04 12.14
CA TRP A 53 9.01 5.22 13.36
C TRP A 53 8.31 3.92 13.75
N ALA A 54 7.64 3.25 12.80
CA ALA A 54 6.92 2.01 13.07
C ALA A 54 7.87 0.95 13.62
N ASN A 55 9.02 0.73 12.97
CA ASN A 55 10.03 -0.25 13.41
C ASN A 55 10.58 0.02 14.82
N ARG A 56 10.59 1.29 15.28
CA ARG A 56 11.12 1.65 16.60
C ARG A 56 10.07 1.64 17.71
N ASN A 57 8.80 1.79 17.37
CA ASN A 57 7.73 2.07 18.35
C ASN A 57 6.63 1.01 18.37
N LEU A 58 6.58 0.13 17.36
CA LEU A 58 5.56 -0.90 17.23
C LEU A 58 6.21 -2.27 17.10
N ASP A 59 5.57 -3.26 17.71
CA ASP A 59 5.81 -4.66 17.43
C ASP A 59 4.71 -5.14 16.48
N PHE A 60 5.08 -5.65 15.30
CA PHE A 60 4.13 -6.07 14.27
C PHE A 60 4.71 -7.16 13.36
N ASP A 61 3.87 -8.14 13.02
CA ASP A 61 4.18 -9.15 12.01
C ASP A 61 3.95 -8.64 10.58
N PHE A 62 2.96 -7.77 10.41
CA PHE A 62 2.55 -7.22 9.12
C PHE A 62 2.34 -5.71 9.21
N LEU A 63 2.77 -5.00 8.17
CA LEU A 63 2.55 -3.57 7.98
C LEU A 63 1.89 -3.33 6.64
N ILE A 64 0.86 -2.50 6.62
CA ILE A 64 0.20 -2.05 5.40
C ILE A 64 0.30 -0.54 5.34
N LYS A 65 0.76 -0.05 4.18
CA LYS A 65 0.62 1.34 3.79
C LYS A 65 -0.51 1.41 2.77
N ALA A 66 -1.46 2.30 3.00
CA ALA A 66 -2.53 2.63 2.08
C ALA A 66 -2.65 4.15 1.97
N ASP A 67 -3.25 4.63 0.88
CA ASP A 67 -3.62 6.03 0.73
C ASP A 67 -5.01 6.28 1.37
N ASP A 68 -5.34 7.53 1.65
CA ASP A 68 -6.60 7.94 2.30
C ASP A 68 -7.83 7.75 1.39
N ASP A 69 -7.60 7.51 0.11
CA ASP A 69 -8.59 7.21 -0.93
C ASP A 69 -8.58 5.72 -1.33
N SER A 70 -8.14 4.84 -0.43
CA SER A 70 -8.13 3.39 -0.61
C SER A 70 -9.13 2.69 0.32
N TYR A 71 -9.98 1.83 -0.23
CA TYR A 71 -10.82 0.93 0.56
C TYR A 71 -10.12 -0.40 0.80
N VAL A 72 -9.96 -0.80 2.07
CA VAL A 72 -9.32 -2.07 2.45
C VAL A 72 -10.33 -3.01 3.10
N ARG A 73 -10.50 -4.21 2.53
CA ARG A 73 -11.38 -5.25 3.08
C ARG A 73 -10.63 -6.08 4.12
N ILE A 74 -10.62 -5.58 5.36
CA ILE A 74 -9.87 -6.15 6.49
C ILE A 74 -10.06 -7.67 6.67
N PRO A 75 -11.28 -8.26 6.58
CA PRO A 75 -11.43 -9.72 6.73
C PRO A 75 -10.72 -10.53 5.64
N SER A 76 -10.81 -10.09 4.38
CA SER A 76 -10.14 -10.78 3.27
C SER A 76 -8.64 -10.59 3.29
N LEU A 77 -8.19 -9.40 3.68
CA LEU A 77 -6.78 -9.13 3.92
C LEU A 77 -6.23 -10.04 5.02
N HIS A 78 -6.92 -10.17 6.15
CA HIS A 78 -6.51 -11.06 7.23
C HIS A 78 -6.40 -12.51 6.78
N THR A 79 -7.38 -13.01 6.00
CA THR A 79 -7.30 -14.33 5.38
C THR A 79 -6.09 -14.45 4.46
N ALA A 80 -5.86 -13.49 3.57
CA ALA A 80 -4.71 -13.50 2.68
C ALA A 80 -3.38 -13.51 3.44
N LEU A 81 -3.25 -12.71 4.51
CA LEU A 81 -2.06 -12.68 5.36
C LEU A 81 -1.83 -14.01 6.10
N ARG A 82 -2.89 -14.64 6.61
CA ARG A 82 -2.81 -15.96 7.26
C ARG A 82 -2.36 -17.04 6.27
N ASP A 83 -2.87 -17.02 5.04
CA ASP A 83 -2.54 -18.00 4.01
C ASP A 83 -1.10 -17.85 3.49
N LEU A 84 -0.48 -16.66 3.65
CA LEU A 84 0.95 -16.45 3.44
C LEU A 84 1.82 -17.13 4.51
N GLY A 85 1.24 -17.53 5.66
CA GLY A 85 1.95 -18.03 6.83
C GLY A 85 2.58 -16.91 7.67
N CYS A 86 3.19 -17.26 8.81
CA CYS A 86 4.09 -16.35 9.55
C CYS A 86 5.52 -16.53 9.01
N PRO A 87 5.97 -15.75 8.03
CA PRO A 87 7.37 -15.74 7.70
C PRO A 87 8.15 -15.05 8.83
N HIS A 88 9.22 -15.67 9.32
CA HIS A 88 10.16 -15.07 10.28
C HIS A 88 10.85 -13.78 9.77
N ARG A 89 10.53 -13.34 8.54
CA ARG A 89 10.75 -12.05 7.84
C ARG A 89 10.08 -12.22 6.45
N PRO A 90 9.10 -11.38 6.01
CA PRO A 90 9.49 -10.09 5.45
C PRO A 90 8.47 -8.95 5.66
N LEU A 91 8.95 -7.74 5.38
CA LEU A 91 8.14 -6.56 5.13
C LEU A 91 7.24 -6.80 3.89
N LEU A 92 5.94 -7.07 4.07
CA LEU A 92 4.97 -7.06 2.96
C LEU A 92 4.60 -5.61 2.62
N GLY A 93 5.50 -4.90 1.96
CA GLY A 93 5.16 -3.66 1.30
C GLY A 93 4.57 -3.96 -0.08
N LEU A 94 3.25 -3.93 -0.21
CA LEU A 94 2.61 -3.90 -1.53
C LEU A 94 2.77 -2.49 -2.11
N PHE A 95 3.94 -2.27 -2.71
CA PHE A 95 4.31 -1.01 -3.33
C PHE A 95 3.86 -0.98 -4.79
N HIS A 96 2.87 -0.16 -5.10
CA HIS A 96 2.66 0.36 -6.45
C HIS A 96 3.33 1.75 -6.56
N TRP A 97 4.63 1.76 -6.89
CA TRP A 97 5.32 2.69 -7.81
C TRP A 97 6.83 2.38 -7.81
N SER A 98 7.44 2.56 -8.97
CA SER A 98 8.83 2.28 -9.33
C SER A 98 9.85 3.03 -8.47
N LEU A 99 10.92 2.33 -8.05
CA LEU A 99 12.29 2.84 -7.93
C LEU A 99 13.27 1.65 -7.80
N GLY A 100 14.31 1.64 -8.63
CA GLY A 100 15.51 0.82 -8.44
C GLY A 100 15.70 -0.33 -9.44
N ALA A 101 16.52 -0.08 -10.46
CA ALA A 101 17.12 -1.13 -11.28
C ALA A 101 18.04 -1.99 -10.41
N GLY A 102 17.70 -3.28 -10.26
CA GLY A 102 18.55 -4.30 -9.66
C GLY A 102 18.68 -5.45 -10.65
N ASN A 103 19.90 -5.92 -10.88
CA ASN A 103 20.21 -6.99 -11.83
C ASN A 103 19.53 -8.31 -11.42
N VAL A 104 18.91 -8.95 -12.40
CA VAL A 104 18.18 -10.22 -12.28
C VAL A 104 19.15 -11.36 -11.98
N ARG A 105 18.91 -12.09 -10.90
CA ARG A 105 19.33 -13.48 -10.75
C ARG A 105 18.12 -14.28 -10.28
N ASP A 106 17.59 -15.05 -11.23
CA ASP A 106 16.57 -16.08 -11.12
C ASP A 106 15.13 -15.68 -10.74
N ALA A 107 14.20 -16.34 -11.43
CA ALA A 107 12.77 -16.07 -11.39
C ALA A 107 12.21 -16.26 -9.97
N GLY A 108 11.71 -15.16 -9.38
CA GLY A 108 10.94 -15.18 -8.13
C GLY A 108 11.58 -14.50 -6.92
N GLN A 109 12.83 -14.03 -7.01
CA GLN A 109 13.49 -13.31 -5.92
C GLN A 109 14.08 -11.99 -6.41
N ARG A 110 13.80 -10.89 -5.69
CA ARG A 110 14.39 -9.59 -5.98
C ARG A 110 15.08 -9.08 -4.70
N SER A 111 16.36 -9.38 -4.56
CA SER A 111 17.22 -8.65 -3.63
C SER A 111 17.48 -7.24 -4.18
N THR A 112 16.95 -6.19 -3.56
CA THR A 112 17.30 -4.82 -3.94
C THR A 112 18.70 -4.47 -3.42
N GLY A 113 19.52 -3.88 -4.30
CA GLY A 113 20.81 -3.28 -3.99
C GLY A 113 20.71 -2.12 -2.99
N PRO A 114 21.83 -1.61 -2.46
CA PRO A 114 21.82 -0.62 -1.38
C PRO A 114 21.19 0.70 -1.86
N PHE A 115 20.50 1.39 -0.95
CA PHE A 115 20.28 2.83 -1.08
C PHE A 115 21.65 3.49 -1.30
N ALA A 116 21.88 4.02 -2.50
CA ALA A 116 23.12 4.70 -2.84
C ALA A 116 23.36 5.85 -1.85
N HIS A 117 24.58 5.90 -1.31
CA HIS A 117 25.10 6.78 -0.25
C HIS A 117 24.92 6.32 1.21
N THR A 118 25.40 5.12 1.56
CA THR A 118 25.97 4.90 2.90
C THR A 118 27.20 4.01 2.79
N THR A 119 28.35 4.48 3.31
CA THR A 119 29.63 3.76 3.38
C THR A 119 29.68 2.77 4.55
N SER A 120 28.53 2.27 4.99
CA SER A 120 28.40 1.31 6.08
C SER A 120 27.96 -0.05 5.51
N PRO A 121 28.46 -1.18 6.03
CA PRO A 121 27.91 -2.49 5.70
C PRO A 121 26.51 -2.59 6.32
N THR A 122 25.50 -2.13 5.59
CA THR A 122 24.11 -2.41 5.92
C THR A 122 23.85 -3.89 5.61
N PRO A 123 23.25 -4.67 6.53
CA PRO A 123 22.85 -6.04 6.23
C PRO A 123 21.89 -6.02 5.05
N TRP A 124 22.15 -6.87 4.05
CA TRP A 124 21.24 -7.08 2.94
C TRP A 124 19.88 -7.53 3.49
N VAL A 125 18.83 -6.78 3.18
CA VAL A 125 17.46 -7.20 3.44
C VAL A 125 17.00 -7.95 2.20
N GLU A 126 16.80 -9.26 2.33
CA GLU A 126 16.15 -10.04 1.27
C GLU A 126 14.66 -9.69 1.25
N VAL A 127 14.20 -9.17 0.12
CA VAL A 127 12.81 -8.79 -0.10
C VAL A 127 12.20 -9.70 -1.16
N THR A 128 11.01 -10.21 -0.89
CA THR A 128 10.22 -10.97 -1.87
C THR A 128 9.01 -10.15 -2.28
N TYR A 129 8.89 -9.89 -3.58
CA TYR A 129 7.73 -9.18 -4.14
C TYR A 129 6.70 -10.20 -4.63
N ARG A 130 5.42 -9.95 -4.36
CA ARG A 130 4.30 -10.74 -4.88
C ARG A 130 3.28 -9.81 -5.52
N HIS A 131 2.82 -10.16 -6.72
CA HIS A 131 1.71 -9.48 -7.38
C HIS A 131 0.42 -10.24 -7.07
N ASP A 132 -0.61 -9.53 -6.61
CA ASP A 132 -1.93 -10.09 -6.32
C ASP A 132 -3.01 -9.24 -7.01
N LEU A 133 -3.78 -9.86 -7.90
CA LEU A 133 -4.81 -9.21 -8.70
C LEU A 133 -5.98 -8.68 -7.86
N ARG A 134 -6.10 -9.13 -6.60
CA ARG A 134 -7.09 -8.62 -5.64
C ARG A 134 -6.73 -7.23 -5.12
N PHE A 135 -5.55 -6.71 -5.45
CA PHE A 135 -5.08 -5.38 -5.09
C PHE A 135 -5.23 -4.43 -6.30
N ASN A 136 -6.41 -3.83 -6.42
CA ASN A 136 -6.70 -2.80 -7.41
C ASN A 136 -6.10 -1.47 -6.94
N THR A 137 -4.79 -1.27 -7.17
CA THR A 137 -4.02 -0.14 -6.64
C THR A 137 -3.37 0.75 -7.71
N GLU A 138 -3.78 0.63 -8.96
CA GLU A 138 -3.31 1.56 -10.00
C GLU A 138 -3.84 2.98 -9.78
N ALA A 139 -3.15 3.98 -10.34
CA ALA A 139 -3.58 5.39 -10.31
C ALA A 139 -5.01 5.59 -10.84
N THR A 140 -5.43 4.75 -11.79
CA THR A 140 -6.80 4.67 -12.27
C THR A 140 -7.37 3.30 -11.92
N SER A 141 -8.51 3.28 -11.22
CA SER A 141 -9.19 2.05 -10.81
C SER A 141 -9.53 1.15 -11.99
N HIS A 142 -9.35 -0.17 -11.79
CA HIS A 142 -9.84 -1.22 -12.68
C HIS A 142 -11.35 -1.38 -12.69
N GLY A 143 -12.05 -0.69 -11.79
CA GLY A 143 -13.49 -0.78 -11.57
C GLY A 143 -13.81 -1.43 -10.24
N CYS A 144 -14.84 -2.28 -10.20
CA CYS A 144 -15.27 -2.95 -8.98
C CYS A 144 -15.39 -4.45 -9.22
N ASN A 145 -14.78 -5.23 -8.34
CA ASN A 145 -14.90 -6.68 -8.30
C ASN A 145 -15.06 -7.14 -6.85
N ASN A 146 -15.93 -8.11 -6.59
CA ASN A 146 -16.23 -8.61 -5.25
C ASN A 146 -15.07 -9.39 -4.62
N ASN A 147 -14.04 -9.74 -5.38
CA ASN A 147 -12.86 -10.42 -4.85
C ASN A 147 -11.73 -9.45 -4.50
N TYR A 148 -11.88 -8.14 -4.76
CA TYR A 148 -10.87 -7.17 -4.35
C TYR A 148 -10.70 -7.10 -2.83
N ILE A 149 -9.43 -7.15 -2.41
CA ILE A 149 -8.98 -6.92 -1.04
C ILE A 149 -8.73 -5.42 -0.84
N ILE A 150 -8.11 -4.76 -1.81
CA ILE A 150 -7.89 -3.31 -1.81
C ILE A 150 -8.47 -2.72 -3.10
N SER A 151 -9.22 -1.63 -2.96
CA SER A 151 -9.73 -0.83 -4.08
C SER A 151 -9.22 0.61 -3.98
N HIS A 152 -8.52 1.06 -5.02
CA HIS A 152 -8.08 2.42 -5.23
C HIS A 152 -8.32 2.79 -6.71
N LYS A 153 -8.62 4.04 -7.06
CA LYS A 153 -8.88 5.21 -6.20
C LYS A 153 -10.37 5.33 -5.88
N GLU A 154 -10.72 5.57 -4.63
CA GLU A 154 -12.09 5.67 -4.14
C GLU A 154 -12.39 7.05 -3.54
N LYS A 155 -13.58 7.58 -3.80
CA LYS A 155 -14.07 8.76 -3.08
C LYS A 155 -14.58 8.35 -1.70
N VAL A 156 -14.60 9.28 -0.75
CA VAL A 156 -15.18 9.08 0.59
C VAL A 156 -16.55 8.41 0.54
N ARG A 157 -17.45 8.91 -0.33
CA ARG A 157 -18.77 8.29 -0.55
C ARG A 157 -18.69 6.83 -1.03
N GLY A 158 -17.78 6.52 -1.95
CA GLY A 158 -17.58 5.16 -2.46
C GLY A 158 -17.03 4.21 -1.41
N ILE A 159 -16.13 4.69 -0.55
CA ILE A 159 -15.63 3.94 0.63
C ILE A 159 -16.81 3.58 1.55
N TYR A 160 -17.68 4.55 1.88
CA TYR A 160 -18.86 4.30 2.71
C TYR A 160 -19.87 3.34 2.05
N GLU A 161 -20.16 3.52 0.76
CA GLU A 161 -21.09 2.66 0.02
C GLU A 161 -20.60 1.20 0.00
N LYS A 162 -19.31 0.97 -0.25
CA LYS A 162 -18.70 -0.37 -0.17
C LYS A 162 -18.80 -0.96 1.23
N TYR A 163 -18.51 -0.18 2.28
CA TYR A 163 -18.64 -0.65 3.66
C TYR A 163 -20.07 -1.10 3.98
N VAL A 164 -21.06 -0.27 3.65
CA VAL A 164 -22.47 -0.57 3.89
C VAL A 164 -22.93 -1.77 3.07
N GLN A 165 -22.57 -1.84 1.79
CA GLN A 165 -22.91 -2.94 0.90
C GLN A 165 -22.33 -4.26 1.41
N LEU A 166 -21.06 -4.26 1.81
CA LEU A 166 -20.38 -5.44 2.34
C LEU A 166 -21.04 -5.91 3.64
N LYS A 167 -21.39 -4.98 4.54
CA LYS A 167 -22.07 -5.30 5.79
C LYS A 167 -23.48 -5.86 5.57
N LYS A 168 -24.20 -5.37 4.56
CA LYS A 168 -25.60 -5.74 4.31
C LYS A 168 -25.75 -7.02 3.48
N ASN A 169 -24.97 -7.13 2.41
CA ASN A 169 -25.16 -8.15 1.37
C ASN A 169 -23.99 -9.13 1.26
N GLY A 170 -22.87 -8.89 1.96
CA GLY A 170 -21.66 -9.69 1.83
C GLY A 170 -20.87 -9.47 0.52
N THR A 171 -21.33 -8.57 -0.34
CA THR A 171 -20.66 -8.21 -1.60
C THR A 171 -20.02 -6.83 -1.52
N LEU A 172 -18.92 -6.60 -2.26
CA LEU A 172 -18.26 -5.29 -2.28
C LEU A 172 -18.97 -4.32 -3.23
N CYS A 173 -19.42 -4.84 -4.36
CA CYS A 173 -19.98 -4.07 -5.46
C CYS A 173 -21.49 -4.24 -5.50
N LEU A 174 -22.21 -3.18 -5.87
CA LEU A 174 -23.61 -3.30 -6.31
C LEU A 174 -23.68 -4.10 -7.61
N GLU A 175 -22.78 -3.77 -8.54
CA GLU A 175 -22.57 -4.45 -9.80
C GLU A 175 -21.06 -4.50 -10.06
N GLU A 176 -20.54 -5.66 -10.43
CA GLU A 176 -19.14 -5.76 -10.85
C GLU A 176 -18.96 -5.12 -12.21
N LYS A 177 -17.89 -4.33 -12.36
CA LYS A 177 -17.60 -3.64 -13.60
C LYS A 177 -16.10 -3.54 -13.78
N GLU A 178 -15.63 -3.95 -14.94
CA GLU A 178 -14.26 -3.69 -15.39
C GLU A 178 -14.25 -2.37 -16.18
N ILE A 179 -13.61 -1.34 -15.63
CA ILE A 179 -13.38 -0.06 -16.31
C ILE A 179 -12.09 -0.13 -17.12
N ARG A 180 -11.07 -0.82 -16.58
CA ARG A 180 -9.76 -0.95 -17.19
C ARG A 180 -9.21 -2.35 -16.95
N PRO A 181 -8.64 -3.02 -17.97
CA PRO A 181 -8.01 -4.32 -17.79
C PRO A 181 -6.94 -4.32 -16.70
N ALA A 182 -7.02 -5.31 -15.81
CA ALA A 182 -5.97 -5.62 -14.86
C ALA A 182 -4.69 -6.03 -15.60
N TYR A 183 -3.55 -5.92 -14.93
CA TYR A 183 -2.26 -6.35 -15.47
C TYR A 183 -1.64 -7.45 -14.62
N ILE A 184 -0.85 -8.32 -15.26
CA ILE A 184 -0.02 -9.32 -14.60
C ILE A 184 1.44 -8.92 -14.78
N TYR A 185 2.18 -8.80 -13.67
CA TYR A 185 3.63 -8.62 -13.73
C TYR A 185 4.31 -9.87 -14.30
N ASN A 186 5.01 -9.70 -15.41
CA ASN A 186 6.02 -10.61 -15.91
C ASN A 186 7.37 -10.28 -15.24
N TRP A 187 7.66 -10.96 -14.14
CA TRP A 187 8.92 -10.79 -13.39
C TRP A 187 10.17 -11.21 -14.15
N SER A 188 10.02 -12.01 -15.21
CA SER A 188 11.10 -12.45 -16.09
C SER A 188 11.37 -11.47 -17.23
N ALA A 189 10.57 -10.41 -17.38
CA ALA A 189 10.76 -9.41 -18.41
C ALA A 189 12.06 -8.61 -18.16
N VAL A 190 12.93 -8.62 -19.17
CA VAL A 190 14.24 -7.93 -19.12
C VAL A 190 14.10 -6.42 -19.32
N SER A 191 13.02 -5.96 -19.95
CA SER A 191 12.75 -4.55 -20.22
C SER A 191 11.53 -4.04 -19.44
N PRO A 192 11.58 -2.82 -18.88
CA PRO A 192 10.42 -2.18 -18.24
C PRO A 192 9.19 -2.08 -19.16
N MET A 193 9.39 -1.97 -20.48
CA MET A 193 8.27 -1.89 -21.43
C MET A 193 7.44 -3.18 -21.50
N ASN A 194 8.06 -4.34 -21.21
CA ASN A 194 7.43 -5.64 -21.27
C ASN A 194 7.09 -6.20 -19.89
N CYS A 195 7.11 -5.36 -18.85
CA CYS A 195 6.91 -5.81 -17.48
C CYS A 195 5.53 -6.40 -17.23
N CYS A 196 4.52 -5.97 -17.99
CA CYS A 196 3.15 -5.99 -17.51
C CYS A 196 2.16 -6.18 -18.68
N GLU A 197 1.63 -7.37 -18.84
CA GLU A 197 0.59 -7.64 -19.84
C GLU A 197 -0.79 -7.30 -19.25
N ARG A 198 -1.62 -6.59 -20.01
CA ARG A 198 -2.99 -6.24 -19.63
C ARG A 198 -3.98 -7.21 -20.23
N ILE A 199 -4.75 -7.88 -19.38
CA ILE A 199 -5.69 -8.91 -19.78
C ILE A 199 -7.10 -8.43 -19.45
N LYS A 200 -7.95 -8.32 -20.48
CA LYS A 200 -9.36 -7.94 -20.33
C LYS A 200 -10.17 -9.12 -19.81
N GLY A 201 -11.10 -8.88 -18.90
CA GLY A 201 -11.94 -9.92 -18.31
C GLY A 201 -11.14 -10.92 -17.47
N LEU A 202 -9.99 -10.50 -16.94
CA LEU A 202 -9.15 -11.35 -16.12
C LEU A 202 -9.92 -11.76 -14.85
N HIS A 203 -10.04 -13.07 -14.64
CA HIS A 203 -10.69 -13.62 -13.47
C HIS A 203 -9.89 -13.27 -12.21
N VAL A 204 -10.47 -12.44 -11.33
CA VAL A 204 -9.90 -12.15 -10.02
C VAL A 204 -10.20 -13.35 -9.10
N PRO A 205 -9.19 -14.06 -8.58
CA PRO A 205 -9.42 -15.21 -7.72
C PRO A 205 -10.11 -14.78 -6.40
N PRO A 206 -10.89 -15.67 -5.76
CA PRO A 206 -11.50 -15.38 -4.45
C PRO A 206 -10.48 -15.10 -3.34
#